data_AF-A0A6M0RC52-F1
#
_entry.id   AF-A0A6M0RC52-F1
#
_cell.length_a   1.000
_cell.length_b   1.000
_cell.length_c   1.000
_cell.angle_alpha   90.00
_cell.angle_beta   90.00
_cell.angle_gamma   90.00
#
_symmetry.space_group_name_H-M   'P 1'
#
loop_
_entity.id
_entity.type
_entity.pdbx_description
1 polymer ?
#
loop_
_entity_poly.entity_id
_entity_poly.type
_entity_poly.pdbx_seq_one_letter_code
_entity_poly.pdbx_strand_id
1 'polypeptide(L)'
;MADINVTITDATQVVSKQGFGKVLILDTSKDSEYKEYDISRSILNLQNDYDPQTEVFKMADIIASQNPRPKMIATFGKNLKSSKDANADLTGALNELINEHNNWYRLLCTDITEEKIKILSDWCEKNKKMFYTQVNTTETELQLIDKDRTVIGFKKNKERLDAGMAGLALTRVPGSFTFKFKNIKGLTADSISNSSLQAIKSKNMNAYIRKFDVQDLGTAQLDEGKVASGVYIDQVESRDWIQFRIENEIAKLLMTAEKVPYSDLGIQMIVSAIDVALQDAFKNGVILGNSDNVPMFQITYNTLDKIHIEDRKERKLTGIEFKYVEAGAVHEVYVTGSVVLNL
;
A
#
# COMPACT_ATOMS: atom_id res chain seq x y z
N MET A 1 20.28 -13.58 2.70
CA MET A 1 20.21 -13.45 1.23
C MET A 1 18.93 -14.13 0.80
N ALA A 2 18.13 -13.50 -0.06
CA ALA A 2 16.89 -14.10 -0.56
C ALA A 2 17.20 -15.01 -1.75
N ASP A 3 16.67 -16.24 -1.74
CA ASP A 3 16.86 -17.24 -2.79
C ASP A 3 16.15 -16.90 -4.11
N ILE A 4 15.21 -15.94 -4.06
CA ILE A 4 14.49 -15.39 -5.21
C ILE A 4 14.60 -13.87 -5.11
N ASN A 5 15.11 -13.22 -6.16
CA ASN A 5 15.18 -11.77 -6.26
C ASN A 5 14.43 -11.31 -7.50
N VAL A 6 13.21 -10.80 -7.34
CA VAL A 6 12.51 -10.09 -8.40
C VAL A 6 12.75 -8.60 -8.20
N THR A 7 13.58 -8.01 -9.07
CA THR A 7 13.86 -6.57 -9.01
C THR A 7 12.90 -5.82 -9.91
N ILE A 8 11.77 -5.40 -9.34
CA ILE A 8 11.18 -4.09 -9.67
C ILE A 8 11.97 -3.13 -8.78
N THR A 9 12.51 -2.03 -9.30
CA THR A 9 13.45 -1.16 -8.55
C THR A 9 13.07 -1.02 -7.06
N ASP A 10 14.07 -1.30 -6.21
CA ASP A 10 14.09 -1.46 -4.75
C ASP A 10 13.90 -2.88 -4.19
N ALA A 11 14.76 -3.27 -3.25
CA ALA A 11 14.98 -4.65 -2.80
C ALA A 11 14.66 -4.80 -1.29
N THR A 12 13.55 -5.48 -0.98
CA THR A 12 13.22 -5.96 0.37
C THR A 12 12.41 -7.25 0.29
N GLN A 13 12.32 -7.95 1.42
CA GLN A 13 11.56 -9.19 1.56
C GLN A 13 10.07 -9.01 1.24
N VAL A 14 9.49 -10.10 0.73
CA VAL A 14 8.17 -10.12 0.12
C VAL A 14 7.05 -10.16 1.16
N VAL A 15 6.07 -9.26 1.02
CA VAL A 15 4.86 -9.29 1.85
C VAL A 15 3.84 -10.27 1.27
N SER A 16 3.31 -11.17 2.10
CA SER A 16 2.31 -12.15 1.63
C SER A 16 0.97 -11.49 1.23
N LYS A 17 0.12 -12.18 0.48
CA LYS A 17 -1.27 -11.74 0.18
C LYS A 17 -2.04 -11.36 1.45
N GLN A 18 -1.82 -12.09 2.55
CA GLN A 18 -2.45 -11.77 3.84
C GLN A 18 -1.85 -10.50 4.47
N GLY A 19 -0.57 -10.23 4.24
CA GLY A 19 0.12 -9.03 4.70
C GLY A 19 -0.41 -7.75 4.02
N PHE A 20 -0.75 -7.80 2.72
CA PHE A 20 -1.48 -6.71 2.05
C PHE A 20 -2.85 -6.43 2.66
N GLY A 21 -3.45 -7.38 3.37
CA GLY A 21 -4.71 -7.20 4.09
C GLY A 21 -4.54 -6.82 5.56
N LYS A 22 -3.32 -6.48 6.01
CA LYS A 22 -3.01 -6.20 7.41
C LYS A 22 -2.27 -4.87 7.58
N VAL A 23 -2.75 -4.10 8.57
CA VAL A 23 -2.13 -2.86 9.05
C VAL A 23 -1.55 -3.09 10.45
N LEU A 24 -0.38 -2.53 10.70
CA LEU A 24 0.20 -2.39 12.03
C LEU A 24 -0.12 -1.00 12.58
N ILE A 25 -0.73 -0.94 13.77
CA ILE A 25 -0.88 0.29 14.56
C ILE A 25 0.24 0.33 15.59
N LEU A 26 1.18 1.25 15.40
CA LEU A 26 2.30 1.50 16.30
C LEU A 26 1.90 2.47 17.41
N ASP A 27 1.88 1.99 18.65
CA ASP A 27 1.60 2.80 19.83
C ASP A 27 2.90 3.32 20.46
N THR A 28 3.09 4.63 20.50
CA THR A 28 4.26 5.25 21.13
C THR A 28 4.08 5.56 22.63
N SER A 29 2.91 5.26 23.19
CA SER A 29 2.52 5.68 24.55
C SER A 29 2.81 4.66 25.65
N LYS A 30 2.96 3.37 25.28
CA LYS A 30 3.27 2.25 26.17
C LYS A 30 4.03 1.16 25.40
N ASP A 31 4.77 0.33 26.13
CA ASP A 31 5.36 -0.88 25.57
C ASP A 31 4.31 -1.99 25.51
N SER A 32 4.24 -2.72 24.39
CA SER A 32 3.43 -3.92 24.25
C SER A 32 3.94 -4.80 23.12
N GLU A 33 3.90 -6.11 23.33
CA GLU A 33 4.26 -7.09 22.30
C GLU A 33 3.35 -6.99 21.07
N TYR A 34 3.82 -7.55 19.96
CA TYR A 34 3.03 -7.67 18.74
C TYR A 34 1.79 -8.54 18.99
N LYS A 35 0.62 -8.02 18.66
CA LYS A 35 -0.64 -8.77 18.83
C LYS A 35 -1.60 -8.50 17.68
N GLU A 36 -2.17 -9.58 17.14
CA GLU A 36 -3.20 -9.51 16.10
C GLU A 36 -4.59 -9.57 16.72
N TYR A 37 -5.51 -8.77 16.19
CA TYR A 37 -6.90 -8.72 16.60
C TYR A 37 -7.80 -9.00 15.40
N ASP A 38 -8.66 -10.00 15.52
CA ASP A 38 -9.78 -10.20 14.62
C ASP A 38 -10.83 -9.12 14.91
N ILE A 39 -11.02 -8.23 13.94
CA ILE A 39 -12.00 -7.15 13.97
C ILE A 39 -13.17 -7.40 13.02
N SER A 40 -13.22 -8.55 12.35
CA SER A 40 -14.20 -8.87 11.29
C SER A 40 -15.65 -8.78 11.75
N ARG A 41 -15.91 -9.04 13.04
CA ARG A 41 -17.24 -8.94 13.67
C ARG A 41 -17.35 -7.84 14.71
N SER A 42 -16.30 -7.63 15.50
CA SER A 42 -16.32 -6.71 16.64
C SER A 42 -14.91 -6.27 17.02
N ILE A 43 -14.76 -5.07 17.56
CA ILE A 43 -13.48 -4.57 18.11
C ILE A 43 -13.37 -4.78 19.63
N LEU A 44 -14.36 -5.40 20.28
CA LEU A 44 -14.42 -5.50 21.74
C LEU A 44 -13.20 -6.20 22.34
N ASN A 45 -12.60 -7.18 21.65
CA ASN A 45 -11.39 -7.85 22.13
C ASN A 45 -10.20 -6.89 22.29
N LEU A 46 -10.18 -5.77 21.57
CA LEU A 46 -9.15 -4.74 21.70
C LEU A 46 -9.26 -4.00 23.04
N GLN A 47 -10.46 -3.92 23.64
CA GLN A 47 -10.69 -3.26 24.93
C GLN A 47 -9.98 -3.95 26.09
N ASN A 48 -9.61 -5.22 25.93
CA ASN A 48 -8.84 -5.95 26.93
C ASN A 48 -7.44 -5.36 27.13
N ASP A 49 -6.89 -4.70 26.10
CA ASP A 49 -5.53 -4.16 26.10
C ASP A 49 -5.50 -2.64 25.93
N TYR A 50 -6.55 -2.04 25.36
CA TYR A 50 -6.62 -0.61 25.02
C TYR A 50 -7.95 0.02 25.41
N ASP A 51 -7.91 1.03 26.28
CA ASP A 51 -9.11 1.81 26.63
C ASP A 51 -9.71 2.49 25.37
N PRO A 52 -11.05 2.59 25.25
CA PRO A 52 -11.70 3.23 24.10
C PRO A 52 -11.27 4.66 23.78
N GLN A 53 -10.70 5.39 24.75
CA GLN A 53 -10.19 6.75 24.57
C GLN A 53 -8.76 6.80 24.02
N THR A 54 -8.05 5.67 23.97
CA THR A 54 -6.70 5.60 23.40
C THR A 54 -6.71 5.83 21.88
N GLU A 55 -5.62 6.38 21.36
CA GLU A 55 -5.48 6.62 19.91
C GLU A 55 -5.48 5.31 19.11
N VAL A 56 -4.92 4.23 19.66
CA VAL A 56 -4.97 2.89 19.05
C VAL A 56 -6.40 2.43 18.85
N PHE A 57 -7.25 2.56 19.88
CA PHE A 57 -8.64 2.13 19.80
C PHE A 57 -9.43 2.96 18.78
N LYS A 58 -9.25 4.29 18.77
CA LYS A 58 -9.91 5.17 17.80
C LYS A 58 -9.54 4.84 16.35
N MET A 59 -8.26 4.58 16.09
CA MET A 59 -7.81 4.14 14.77
C MET A 59 -8.44 2.80 14.37
N ALA A 60 -8.41 1.82 15.27
CA ALA A 60 -9.01 0.51 15.05
C ALA A 60 -10.52 0.59 14.79
N ASP A 61 -11.24 1.44 15.51
CA ASP A 61 -12.68 1.65 15.33
C ASP A 61 -13.01 2.24 13.95
N ILE A 62 -12.24 3.24 13.50
CA ILE A 62 -12.35 3.80 12.15
C ILE A 62 -12.06 2.71 11.11
N ILE A 63 -10.97 1.96 11.25
CA ILE A 63 -10.63 0.86 10.32
C ILE A 63 -11.77 -0.15 10.24
N ALA A 64 -12.29 -0.56 11.39
CA ALA A 64 -13.33 -1.58 11.45
C ALA A 64 -14.69 -1.06 10.94
N SER A 65 -14.90 0.26 10.91
CA SER A 65 -16.11 0.89 10.35
C SER A 65 -16.16 0.89 8.83
N GLN A 66 -15.06 0.58 8.14
CA GLN A 66 -15.03 0.59 6.67
C GLN A 66 -15.93 -0.49 6.06
N ASN A 67 -16.34 -0.29 4.80
CA ASN A 67 -17.18 -1.23 4.07
C ASN A 67 -16.56 -1.60 2.70
N PRO A 68 -16.24 -2.89 2.45
CA PRO A 68 -16.29 -4.03 3.37
C PRO A 68 -15.43 -3.84 4.61
N ARG A 69 -15.84 -4.50 5.69
CA ARG A 69 -15.15 -4.45 6.98
C ARG A 69 -13.83 -5.21 6.92
N PRO A 70 -12.69 -4.58 7.26
CA PRO A 70 -11.42 -5.27 7.42
C PRO A 70 -11.52 -6.38 8.47
N LYS A 71 -10.76 -7.46 8.27
CA LYS A 71 -10.82 -8.62 9.16
C LYS A 71 -9.85 -8.53 10.33
N MET A 72 -8.72 -7.88 10.13
CA MET A 72 -7.60 -8.00 11.06
C MET A 72 -6.77 -6.72 11.13
N ILE A 73 -6.30 -6.42 12.32
CA ILE A 73 -5.25 -5.43 12.58
C ILE A 73 -4.17 -6.06 13.45
N ALA A 74 -2.97 -5.51 13.40
CA ALA A 74 -1.93 -5.77 14.39
C ALA A 74 -1.65 -4.51 15.21
N THR A 75 -1.25 -4.68 16.46
CA THR A 75 -0.71 -3.60 17.28
C THR A 75 0.67 -3.98 17.79
N PHE A 76 1.50 -2.97 18.01
CA PHE A 76 2.81 -3.09 18.65
C PHE A 76 3.11 -1.79 19.38
N GLY A 77 3.67 -1.87 20.58
CA GLY A 77 3.85 -0.71 21.45
C GLY A 77 5.30 -0.50 21.81
N LYS A 78 5.77 0.75 21.70
CA LYS A 78 7.08 1.19 22.16
C LYS A 78 6.93 2.51 22.91
N ASN A 79 7.13 2.50 24.23
CA ASN A 79 7.02 3.72 25.02
C ASN A 79 8.22 4.65 24.77
N LEU A 80 7.96 5.88 24.34
CA LEU A 80 9.00 6.87 24.03
C LEU A 80 9.18 7.95 25.10
N LYS A 81 8.35 7.98 26.16
CA LYS A 81 8.30 9.11 27.13
C LYS A 81 9.61 9.39 27.87
N SER A 82 10.40 8.35 28.12
CA SER A 82 11.69 8.46 28.83
C SER A 82 12.88 8.12 27.94
N SER A 83 12.67 8.04 26.63
CA SER A 83 13.74 7.71 25.69
C SER A 83 14.73 8.86 25.56
N LYS A 84 16.03 8.53 25.58
CA LYS A 84 17.11 9.51 25.31
C LYS A 84 17.27 9.79 23.81
N ASP A 85 16.89 8.83 22.98
CA ASP A 85 16.84 8.95 21.53
C ASP A 85 15.59 8.21 21.02
N ALA A 86 14.47 8.94 21.07
CA ALA A 86 13.17 8.37 20.75
C ALA A 86 13.04 7.94 19.28
N ASN A 87 13.93 8.39 18.39
CA ASN A 87 13.91 8.02 16.97
C ASN A 87 14.67 6.72 16.74
N ALA A 88 15.87 6.59 17.33
CA ALA A 88 16.64 5.36 17.27
C ALA A 88 15.89 4.22 17.96
N ASP A 89 15.29 4.46 19.13
CA ASP A 89 14.55 3.42 19.87
C ASP A 89 13.31 2.94 19.09
N LEU A 90 12.61 3.84 18.40
CA LEU A 90 11.42 3.49 17.63
C LEU A 90 11.78 2.67 16.38
N THR A 91 12.78 3.11 15.61
CA THR A 91 13.23 2.39 14.41
C THR A 91 13.95 1.08 14.75
N GLY A 92 14.70 1.04 15.86
CA GLY A 92 15.29 -0.18 16.41
C GLY A 92 14.23 -1.23 16.74
N ALA A 93 13.18 -0.83 17.47
CA ALA A 93 12.07 -1.72 17.80
C ALA A 93 11.34 -2.24 16.55
N LEU A 94 11.16 -1.40 15.52
CA LEU A 94 10.57 -1.85 14.25
C LEU A 94 11.48 -2.81 13.48
N ASN A 95 12.81 -2.58 13.50
CA ASN A 95 13.78 -3.49 12.88
C ASN A 95 13.77 -4.88 13.55
N GLU A 96 13.69 -4.91 14.88
CA GLU A 96 13.53 -6.17 15.63
C GLU A 96 12.20 -6.83 15.28
N LEU A 97 11.11 -6.07 15.27
CA LEU A 97 9.77 -6.57 14.98
C LEU A 97 9.69 -7.26 13.62
N ILE A 98 10.24 -6.66 12.56
CA ILE A 98 10.13 -7.25 11.21
C ILE A 98 10.95 -8.53 11.03
N ASN A 99 11.88 -8.85 11.93
CA ASN A 99 12.59 -10.13 11.88
C ASN A 99 11.66 -11.30 12.26
N GLU A 100 10.69 -11.05 13.14
CA GLU A 100 9.77 -12.08 13.66
C GLU A 100 8.35 -11.95 13.06
N HIS A 101 7.93 -10.71 12.77
CA HIS A 101 6.57 -10.35 12.40
C HIS A 101 6.58 -9.36 11.21
N ASN A 102 6.90 -9.85 10.02
CA ASN A 102 6.93 -9.04 8.80
C ASN A 102 5.63 -9.08 7.97
N ASN A 103 4.64 -9.89 8.38
CA ASN A 103 3.44 -10.18 7.59
C ASN A 103 2.34 -9.12 7.74
N TRP A 104 2.68 -7.87 7.42
CA TRP A 104 1.82 -6.69 7.33
C TRP A 104 2.40 -5.73 6.30
N TYR A 105 1.57 -4.88 5.71
CA TYR A 105 1.99 -4.00 4.61
C TYR A 105 1.88 -2.51 4.96
N ARG A 106 0.88 -2.15 5.77
CA ARG A 106 0.59 -0.75 6.11
C ARG A 106 1.00 -0.44 7.54
N LEU A 107 1.56 0.74 7.77
CA LEU A 107 1.90 1.26 9.08
C LEU A 107 1.05 2.49 9.40
N LEU A 108 0.54 2.53 10.63
CA LEU A 108 -0.03 3.71 11.29
C LEU A 108 0.76 3.96 12.58
N CYS A 109 0.87 5.22 12.99
CA CYS A 109 1.51 5.59 14.25
C CYS A 109 0.58 6.47 15.09
N THR A 110 0.53 6.28 16.40
CA THR A 110 -0.24 7.16 17.31
C THR A 110 0.36 8.56 17.40
N ASP A 111 1.68 8.67 17.26
CA ASP A 111 2.40 9.94 17.20
C ASP A 111 2.55 10.42 15.75
N ILE A 112 1.95 11.58 15.47
CA ILE A 112 1.93 12.25 14.16
C ILE A 112 2.75 13.55 14.16
N THR A 113 3.68 13.71 15.11
CA THR A 113 4.64 14.82 15.06
C THR A 113 5.51 14.73 13.80
N GLU A 114 5.91 15.88 13.25
CA GLU A 114 6.67 15.90 11.99
C GLU A 114 7.99 15.11 12.05
N GLU A 115 8.64 15.12 13.22
CA GLU A 115 9.84 14.32 13.49
C GLU A 115 9.57 12.82 13.35
N LYS A 116 8.48 12.31 13.96
CA LYS A 116 8.10 10.89 13.85
C LYS A 116 7.63 10.53 12.46
N ILE A 117 6.92 11.43 11.79
CA ILE A 117 6.50 11.23 10.41
C ILE A 117 7.74 11.04 9.51
N LYS A 118 8.76 11.90 9.64
CA LYS A 118 9.97 11.83 8.81
C LYS A 118 10.72 10.51 9.01
N ILE A 119 10.98 10.11 10.27
CA ILE A 119 11.76 8.91 10.54
C ILE A 119 11.00 7.62 10.14
N LEU A 120 9.68 7.57 10.35
CA LEU A 120 8.86 6.42 9.95
C LEU A 120 8.68 6.36 8.43
N SER A 121 8.59 7.51 7.76
CA SER A 121 8.60 7.60 6.31
C SER A 121 9.88 6.98 5.72
N ASP A 122 11.05 7.39 6.21
CA ASP A 122 12.33 6.83 5.77
C ASP A 122 12.46 5.33 6.06
N TRP A 123 11.98 4.89 7.22
CA TRP A 123 12.01 3.48 7.59
C TRP A 123 11.09 2.64 6.71
N CYS A 124 9.86 3.11 6.46
CA CYS A 124 8.88 2.43 5.60
C CYS A 124 9.34 2.38 4.14
N GLU A 125 9.98 3.44 3.65
CA GLU A 125 10.57 3.49 2.31
C GLU A 125 11.59 2.35 2.14
N LYS A 126 12.54 2.24 3.09
CA LYS A 126 13.59 1.22 3.10
C LYS A 126 13.08 -0.21 3.29
N ASN A 127 11.93 -0.41 3.92
CA ASN A 127 11.39 -1.73 4.28
C ASN A 127 10.17 -2.13 3.43
N LYS A 128 9.88 -1.40 2.35
CA LYS A 128 8.69 -1.55 1.49
C LYS A 128 7.38 -1.70 2.27
N LYS A 129 7.17 -0.82 3.24
CA LYS A 129 5.91 -0.68 3.96
C LYS A 129 5.23 0.61 3.53
N MET A 130 3.91 0.60 3.40
CA MET A 130 3.15 1.83 3.14
C MET A 130 2.85 2.53 4.46
N PHE A 131 3.42 3.70 4.67
CA PHE A 131 3.16 4.53 5.83
C PHE A 131 1.97 5.45 5.58
N TYR A 132 0.95 5.35 6.41
CA TYR A 132 -0.20 6.26 6.40
C TYR A 132 -0.09 7.19 7.61
N THR A 133 -0.16 8.49 7.35
CA THR A 133 -0.09 9.53 8.38
C THR A 133 -0.97 10.72 8.00
N GLN A 134 -1.06 11.71 8.88
CA GLN A 134 -1.83 12.91 8.62
C GLN A 134 -1.24 14.16 9.28
N VAL A 135 -1.60 15.30 8.71
CA VAL A 135 -1.32 16.64 9.24
C VAL A 135 -2.61 17.46 9.28
N ASN A 136 -2.63 18.50 10.10
CA ASN A 136 -3.78 19.41 10.25
C ASN A 136 -3.59 20.77 9.59
N THR A 137 -2.39 21.03 9.07
CA THR A 137 -2.01 22.25 8.37
C THR A 137 -1.23 21.89 7.12
N THR A 138 -1.28 22.77 6.12
CA THR A 138 -0.40 22.70 4.95
C THR A 138 0.96 23.32 5.25
N GLU A 139 1.12 24.07 6.33
CA GLU A 139 2.37 24.71 6.74
C GLU A 139 3.20 23.70 7.55
N THR A 140 3.87 22.78 6.85
CA THR A 140 4.70 21.72 7.42
C THR A 140 6.14 21.82 6.93
N GLU A 141 7.11 21.36 7.72
CA GLU A 141 8.52 21.23 7.35
C GLU A 141 8.85 19.87 6.72
N LEU A 142 7.84 19.00 6.60
CA LEU A 142 7.93 17.68 5.96
C LEU A 142 8.41 17.78 4.49
N GLN A 143 9.66 17.38 4.25
CA GLN A 143 10.26 17.26 2.91
C GLN A 143 10.20 15.79 2.44
N LEU A 144 9.03 15.34 1.98
CA LEU A 144 8.78 13.93 1.63
C LEU A 144 8.40 13.72 0.15
N ILE A 145 8.71 14.70 -0.71
CA ILE A 145 8.32 14.71 -2.14
C ILE A 145 9.01 13.60 -2.96
N ASP A 146 9.96 12.88 -2.38
CA ASP A 146 10.66 11.73 -2.97
C ASP A 146 10.16 10.38 -2.42
N LYS A 147 9.15 10.38 -1.54
CA LYS A 147 8.68 9.18 -0.84
C LYS A 147 7.50 8.54 -1.55
N ASP A 148 7.75 7.42 -2.22
CA ASP A 148 6.74 6.61 -2.89
C ASP A 148 5.89 5.81 -1.90
N ARG A 149 6.31 5.69 -0.63
CA ARG A 149 5.65 4.83 0.35
C ARG A 149 5.03 5.57 1.52
N THR A 150 4.84 6.88 1.40
CA THR A 150 4.22 7.71 2.44
C THR A 150 2.95 8.37 1.94
N VAL A 151 1.84 8.12 2.62
CA VAL A 151 0.54 8.73 2.36
C VAL A 151 0.25 9.76 3.43
N ILE A 152 0.04 11.00 3.02
CA ILE A 152 -0.25 12.12 3.93
C ILE A 152 -1.70 12.53 3.75
N GLY A 153 -2.51 12.33 4.78
CA GLY A 153 -3.85 12.90 4.89
C GLY A 153 -3.79 14.34 5.43
N PHE A 154 -4.67 15.20 4.95
CA PHE A 154 -4.96 16.48 5.57
C PHE A 154 -6.29 16.38 6.31
N LYS A 155 -6.30 16.66 7.62
CA LYS A 155 -7.50 16.66 8.44
C LYS A 155 -7.51 17.80 9.45
N LYS A 156 -8.51 18.68 9.37
CA LYS A 156 -8.63 19.86 10.27
C LYS A 156 -8.87 19.48 11.73
N ASN A 157 -9.69 18.46 11.97
CA ASN A 157 -10.01 17.98 13.31
C ASN A 157 -9.05 16.83 13.70
N LYS A 158 -9.27 16.24 14.88
CA LYS A 158 -8.43 15.15 15.41
C LYS A 158 -8.84 13.75 14.92
N GLU A 159 -9.82 13.63 14.03
CA GLU A 159 -10.20 12.31 13.51
C GLU A 159 -9.05 11.70 12.68
N ARG A 160 -8.96 10.38 12.67
CA ARG A 160 -7.86 9.63 12.05
C ARG A 160 -8.16 9.29 10.59
N LEU A 161 -7.97 10.27 9.71
CA LEU A 161 -8.07 10.12 8.27
C LEU A 161 -7.09 9.08 7.74
N ASP A 162 -5.87 9.07 8.26
CA ASP A 162 -4.84 8.07 7.95
C ASP A 162 -5.32 6.63 8.18
N ALA A 163 -5.95 6.37 9.33
CA ALA A 163 -6.55 5.07 9.65
C ALA A 163 -7.72 4.72 8.73
N GLY A 164 -8.54 5.72 8.36
CA GLY A 164 -9.62 5.56 7.39
C GLY A 164 -9.15 5.17 6.00
N MET A 165 -8.12 5.86 5.50
CA MET A 165 -7.50 5.56 4.20
C MET A 165 -6.83 4.18 4.20
N ALA A 166 -6.05 3.87 5.23
CA ALA A 166 -5.46 2.55 5.39
C ALA A 166 -6.54 1.46 5.43
N GLY A 167 -7.60 1.67 6.23
CA GLY A 167 -8.72 0.74 6.38
C GLY A 167 -9.48 0.48 5.09
N LEU A 168 -9.66 1.50 4.24
CA LEU A 168 -10.31 1.38 2.93
C LEU A 168 -9.55 0.39 2.04
N ALA A 169 -8.22 0.39 2.10
CA ALA A 169 -7.34 -0.43 1.27
C ALA A 169 -7.23 -1.89 1.75
N LEU A 170 -7.45 -2.17 3.04
CA LEU A 170 -7.28 -3.52 3.62
C LEU A 170 -8.20 -4.60 3.05
N THR A 171 -9.34 -4.21 2.47
CA THR A 171 -10.32 -5.15 1.89
C THR A 171 -10.29 -5.20 0.38
N ARG A 172 -9.37 -4.47 -0.26
CA ARG A 172 -9.29 -4.35 -1.71
C ARG A 172 -8.12 -5.15 -2.25
N VAL A 173 -8.31 -5.65 -3.46
CA VAL A 173 -7.22 -6.25 -4.21
C VAL A 173 -6.49 -5.11 -4.91
N PRO A 174 -5.16 -5.00 -4.79
CA PRO A 174 -4.40 -4.02 -5.55
C PRO A 174 -4.75 -4.08 -7.06
N GLY A 175 -4.92 -2.91 -7.68
CA GLY A 175 -5.41 -2.74 -9.05
C GLY A 175 -6.92 -2.62 -9.19
N SER A 176 -7.71 -3.09 -8.22
CA SER A 176 -9.16 -3.13 -8.33
C SER A 176 -9.87 -1.86 -7.83
N PHE A 177 -9.14 -0.84 -7.37
CA PHE A 177 -9.71 0.35 -6.76
C PHE A 177 -8.81 1.59 -6.88
N THR A 178 -9.44 2.77 -6.86
CA THR A 178 -8.79 4.07 -6.61
C THR A 178 -9.32 4.66 -5.31
N PHE A 179 -8.50 5.48 -4.64
CA PHE A 179 -8.89 6.22 -3.45
C PHE A 179 -9.80 7.41 -3.78
N LYS A 180 -9.69 8.00 -4.97
CA LYS A 180 -10.51 9.16 -5.34
C LYS A 180 -11.99 8.80 -5.37
N PHE A 181 -12.81 9.76 -4.94
CA PHE A 181 -14.28 9.63 -4.86
C PHE A 181 -14.79 8.67 -3.78
N LYS A 182 -13.92 8.07 -2.95
CA LYS A 182 -14.36 7.10 -1.95
C LYS A 182 -14.76 7.77 -0.65
N ASN A 183 -15.87 7.33 -0.08
CA ASN A 183 -16.31 7.73 1.25
C ASN A 183 -15.53 6.93 2.30
N ILE A 184 -15.20 7.56 3.41
CA ILE A 184 -14.66 6.88 4.58
C ILE A 184 -15.73 6.87 5.67
N LYS A 185 -16.09 5.67 6.14
CA LYS A 185 -17.07 5.50 7.21
C LYS A 185 -16.44 5.91 8.54
N GLY A 186 -17.22 6.57 9.39
CA GLY A 186 -16.76 7.06 10.70
C GLY A 186 -16.00 8.38 10.67
N LEU A 187 -15.84 9.01 9.50
CA LEU A 187 -15.17 10.32 9.38
C LEU A 187 -16.12 11.41 8.90
N THR A 188 -15.89 12.62 9.41
CA THR A 188 -16.57 13.84 8.92
C THR A 188 -15.74 14.49 7.82
N ALA A 189 -16.40 14.92 6.74
CA ALA A 189 -15.72 15.67 5.68
C ALA A 189 -15.39 17.08 6.14
N ASP A 190 -14.18 17.54 5.84
CA ASP A 190 -13.75 18.90 6.13
C ASP A 190 -14.44 19.90 5.19
N SER A 191 -14.83 21.04 5.74
CA SER A 191 -15.23 22.21 4.97
C SER A 191 -13.98 23.06 4.69
N ILE A 192 -13.49 23.02 3.46
CA ILE A 192 -12.33 23.79 3.00
C ILE A 192 -12.66 24.53 1.70
N SER A 193 -12.04 25.69 1.51
CA SER A 193 -12.18 26.45 0.27
C SER A 193 -11.46 25.76 -0.89
N ASN A 194 -11.81 26.13 -2.13
CA ASN A 194 -11.12 25.63 -3.31
C ASN A 194 -9.62 26.00 -3.31
N SER A 195 -9.24 27.19 -2.85
CA SER A 195 -7.83 27.59 -2.77
C SER A 195 -7.07 26.75 -1.74
N SER A 196 -7.65 26.50 -0.56
CA SER A 196 -7.06 25.62 0.45
C SER A 196 -6.89 24.19 -0.09
N LEU A 197 -7.88 23.67 -0.82
CA LEU A 197 -7.76 22.35 -1.45
C LEU A 197 -6.65 22.29 -2.50
N GLN A 198 -6.49 23.34 -3.32
CA GLN A 198 -5.38 23.39 -4.27
C GLN A 198 -4.02 23.43 -3.57
N ALA A 199 -3.91 24.15 -2.44
CA ALA A 199 -2.70 24.16 -1.63
C ALA A 199 -2.36 22.76 -1.08
N ILE A 200 -3.35 22.02 -0.54
CA ILE A 200 -3.20 20.64 -0.08
C ILE A 200 -2.71 19.75 -1.23
N LYS A 201 -3.38 19.80 -2.39
CA LYS A 201 -3.06 19.00 -3.57
C LYS A 201 -1.66 19.29 -4.12
N SER A 202 -1.22 20.55 -4.11
CA SER A 202 0.12 20.95 -4.56
C SER A 202 1.25 20.30 -3.76
N LYS A 203 0.94 19.82 -2.55
CA LYS A 203 1.85 19.08 -1.66
C LYS A 203 1.62 17.57 -1.67
N ASN A 204 0.86 17.05 -2.65
CA ASN A 204 0.47 15.63 -2.75
C ASN A 204 -0.20 15.07 -1.48
N MET A 205 -0.83 15.95 -0.68
CA MET A 205 -1.62 15.55 0.47
C MET A 205 -3.05 15.19 0.03
N ASN A 206 -3.72 14.35 0.83
CA ASN A 206 -5.05 13.84 0.53
C ASN A 206 -6.09 14.40 1.51
N ALA A 207 -7.12 15.07 0.99
CA ALA A 207 -8.20 15.62 1.80
C ALA A 207 -9.49 14.77 1.70
N TYR A 208 -10.24 14.75 2.80
CA TYR A 208 -11.60 14.21 2.84
C TYR A 208 -12.62 15.35 2.93
N ILE A 209 -13.34 15.60 1.84
CA ILE A 209 -14.09 16.85 1.63
C ILE A 209 -15.47 16.61 1.02
N ARG A 210 -16.31 17.66 1.02
CA ARG A 210 -17.56 17.68 0.26
C ARG A 210 -17.36 18.37 -1.09
N LYS A 211 -17.79 17.75 -2.19
CA LYS A 211 -17.54 18.27 -3.55
C LYS A 211 -18.72 18.13 -4.49
N PHE A 212 -19.31 16.94 -4.56
CA PHE A 212 -20.47 16.67 -5.39
C PHE A 212 -21.67 16.43 -4.49
N ASP A 213 -22.87 16.76 -4.94
CA ASP A 213 -24.10 16.25 -4.33
C ASP A 213 -24.71 15.24 -5.30
N VAL A 214 -24.38 13.97 -5.08
CA VAL A 214 -24.89 12.88 -5.90
C VAL A 214 -25.99 12.17 -5.12
N GLN A 215 -27.17 12.10 -5.72
CA GLN A 215 -28.30 11.37 -5.18
C GLN A 215 -27.86 9.96 -4.76
N ASP A 216 -28.25 9.55 -3.55
CA ASP A 216 -27.98 8.24 -2.93
C ASP A 216 -26.50 7.91 -2.57
N LEU A 217 -25.52 8.72 -2.98
CA LEU A 217 -24.09 8.51 -2.67
C LEU A 217 -23.53 9.52 -1.65
N GLY A 218 -24.27 10.61 -1.42
CA GLY A 218 -23.86 11.69 -0.52
C GLY A 218 -22.72 12.52 -1.11
N THR A 219 -22.16 13.41 -0.28
CA THR A 219 -21.25 14.45 -0.78
C THR A 219 -19.79 14.28 -0.39
N ALA A 220 -19.52 13.45 0.62
CA ALA A 220 -18.23 13.33 1.29
C ALA A 220 -17.34 12.29 0.61
N GLN A 221 -16.14 12.68 0.21
CA GLN A 221 -15.23 11.82 -0.54
C GLN A 221 -13.77 12.21 -0.35
N LEU A 222 -12.89 11.22 -0.54
CA LEU A 222 -11.47 11.42 -0.73
C LEU A 222 -11.17 12.13 -2.06
N ASP A 223 -10.09 12.91 -2.07
CA ASP A 223 -9.51 13.50 -3.27
C ASP A 223 -8.48 12.57 -3.94
N GLU A 224 -7.37 13.10 -4.48
CA GLU A 224 -6.59 12.45 -5.54
C GLU A 224 -6.02 11.07 -5.22
N GLY A 225 -5.78 10.72 -3.95
CA GLY A 225 -5.26 9.41 -3.60
C GLY A 225 -3.79 9.23 -4.00
N LYS A 226 -2.93 10.15 -3.57
CA LYS A 226 -1.50 10.15 -3.90
C LYS A 226 -0.61 9.87 -2.69
N VAL A 227 0.53 9.26 -2.96
CA VAL A 227 1.66 9.22 -2.02
C VAL A 227 2.40 10.56 -2.08
N ALA A 228 3.30 10.80 -1.15
CA ALA A 228 4.00 12.07 -1.00
C ALA A 228 4.82 12.46 -2.24
N SER A 229 5.34 11.47 -2.99
CA SER A 229 5.99 11.71 -4.29
C SER A 229 5.06 12.18 -5.41
N GLY A 230 3.75 12.00 -5.25
CA GLY A 230 2.73 12.38 -6.24
C GLY A 230 2.29 11.25 -7.15
N VAL A 231 2.88 10.06 -7.02
CA VAL A 231 2.39 8.82 -7.63
C VAL A 231 1.05 8.43 -6.97
N TYR A 232 0.16 7.76 -7.70
CA TYR A 232 -1.10 7.29 -7.12
C TYR A 232 -0.85 6.10 -6.19
N ILE A 233 -1.56 6.06 -5.06
CA ILE A 233 -1.40 5.03 -4.03
C ILE A 233 -1.63 3.64 -4.63
N ASP A 234 -2.70 3.49 -5.41
CA ASP A 234 -3.06 2.23 -6.07
C ASP A 234 -2.00 1.74 -7.06
N GLN A 235 -1.24 2.64 -7.71
CA GLN A 235 -0.12 2.24 -8.58
C GLN A 235 1.03 1.64 -7.77
N VAL A 236 1.43 2.28 -6.67
CA VAL A 236 2.49 1.78 -5.79
C VAL A 236 2.10 0.41 -5.22
N GLU A 237 0.88 0.30 -4.67
CA GLU A 237 0.40 -0.97 -4.10
C GLU A 237 0.30 -2.08 -5.15
N SER A 238 -0.06 -1.75 -6.39
CA SER A 238 -0.16 -2.72 -7.49
C SER A 238 1.21 -3.23 -7.95
N ARG A 239 2.23 -2.38 -8.00
CA ARG A 239 3.60 -2.76 -8.33
C ARG A 239 4.16 -3.74 -7.29
N ASP A 240 3.97 -3.44 -6.01
CA ASP A 240 4.38 -4.33 -4.93
C ASP A 240 3.65 -5.67 -4.97
N TRP A 241 2.36 -5.63 -5.28
CA TRP A 241 1.55 -6.84 -5.39
C TRP A 241 2.00 -7.74 -6.54
N ILE A 242 2.34 -7.16 -7.71
CA ILE A 242 2.91 -7.92 -8.84
C ILE A 242 4.23 -8.58 -8.42
N GLN A 243 5.13 -7.84 -7.76
CA GLN A 243 6.38 -8.40 -7.25
C GLN A 243 6.11 -9.62 -6.35
N PHE A 244 5.25 -9.46 -5.34
CA PHE A 244 4.88 -10.57 -4.45
C PHE A 244 4.28 -11.75 -5.22
N ARG A 245 3.38 -11.48 -6.16
CA ARG A 245 2.69 -12.51 -6.92
C ARG A 245 3.66 -13.36 -7.74
N ILE A 246 4.65 -12.73 -8.38
CA ILE A 246 5.70 -13.39 -9.15
C ILE A 246 6.58 -14.23 -8.22
N GLU A 247 7.10 -13.63 -7.14
CA GLU A 247 7.96 -14.33 -6.18
C GLU A 247 7.25 -15.56 -5.59
N ASN A 248 5.96 -15.44 -5.31
CA ASN A 248 5.15 -16.55 -4.81
C ASN A 248 4.96 -17.69 -5.83
N GLU A 249 4.70 -17.41 -7.12
CA GLU A 249 4.60 -18.49 -8.12
C GLU A 249 5.95 -19.16 -8.38
N ILE A 250 7.04 -18.39 -8.43
CA ILE A 250 8.39 -18.95 -8.59
C ILE A 250 8.74 -19.82 -7.38
N ALA A 251 8.50 -19.34 -6.16
CA ALA A 251 8.74 -20.12 -4.95
C ALA A 251 7.91 -21.41 -4.94
N LYS A 252 6.61 -21.31 -5.25
CA LYS A 252 5.73 -22.48 -5.35
C LYS A 252 6.26 -23.51 -6.34
N LEU A 253 6.70 -23.09 -7.53
CA LEU A 253 7.30 -23.97 -8.51
C LEU A 253 8.55 -24.68 -7.96
N LEU A 254 9.49 -23.91 -7.42
CA LEU A 254 10.76 -24.42 -6.90
C LEU A 254 10.58 -25.37 -5.70
N MET A 255 9.56 -25.13 -4.86
CA MET A 255 9.28 -25.96 -3.68
C MET A 255 8.50 -27.23 -4.00
N THR A 256 7.75 -27.27 -5.10
CA THR A 256 6.88 -28.40 -5.46
C THR A 256 7.49 -29.34 -6.49
N ALA A 257 8.35 -28.84 -7.37
CA ALA A 257 9.10 -29.69 -8.29
C ALA A 257 10.23 -30.42 -7.54
N GLU A 258 10.44 -31.71 -7.83
CA GLU A 258 11.64 -32.41 -7.34
C GLU A 258 12.92 -31.71 -7.80
N LYS A 259 12.88 -31.15 -9.01
CA LYS A 259 13.94 -30.36 -9.61
C LYS A 259 13.39 -29.50 -10.74
N VAL A 260 13.77 -28.22 -10.76
CA VAL A 260 13.71 -27.42 -12.00
C VAL A 260 15.05 -27.58 -12.73
N PRO A 261 15.09 -28.21 -13.92
CA PRO A 261 16.34 -28.44 -14.62
C PRO A 261 16.93 -27.11 -15.12
N TYR A 262 18.25 -26.94 -15.05
CA TYR A 262 18.92 -25.79 -15.67
C TYR A 262 19.06 -26.02 -17.18
N SER A 263 17.93 -25.95 -17.89
CA SER A 263 17.78 -26.13 -19.33
C SER A 263 16.69 -25.19 -19.86
N ASP A 264 16.54 -25.06 -21.18
CA ASP A 264 15.47 -24.25 -21.77
C ASP A 264 14.07 -24.65 -21.26
N LEU A 265 13.86 -25.94 -20.97
CA LEU A 265 12.63 -26.41 -20.34
C LEU A 265 12.42 -25.79 -18.95
N GLY A 266 13.45 -25.78 -18.09
CA GLY A 266 13.31 -25.18 -16.76
C GLY A 266 13.25 -23.65 -16.79
N ILE A 267 13.92 -23.00 -17.75
CA ILE A 267 13.74 -21.56 -18.01
C ILE A 267 12.27 -21.30 -18.36
N GLN A 268 11.69 -22.09 -19.26
CA GLN A 268 10.28 -21.98 -19.63
C GLN A 268 9.34 -22.24 -18.44
N MET A 269 9.68 -23.15 -17.51
CA MET A 269 8.89 -23.36 -16.29
C MET A 269 8.83 -22.08 -15.44
N ILE A 270 9.96 -21.37 -15.28
CA ILE A 270 10.03 -20.10 -14.54
C ILE A 270 9.27 -18.99 -15.28
N VAL A 271 9.44 -18.90 -16.61
CA VAL A 271 8.69 -17.95 -17.45
C VAL A 271 7.18 -18.18 -17.32
N SER A 272 6.72 -19.43 -17.33
CA SER A 272 5.30 -19.76 -17.13
C SER A 272 4.79 -19.37 -15.74
N ALA A 273 5.62 -19.48 -14.70
CA ALA A 273 5.25 -19.00 -13.36
C ALA A 273 5.07 -17.46 -13.32
N ILE A 274 5.93 -16.72 -14.01
CA ILE A 274 5.81 -15.26 -14.17
C ILE A 274 4.56 -14.92 -14.98
N ASP A 275 4.29 -15.63 -16.08
CA ASP A 275 3.09 -15.44 -16.90
C ASP A 275 1.81 -15.59 -16.06
N VAL A 276 1.70 -16.65 -15.25
CA VAL A 276 0.56 -16.85 -14.34
C VAL A 276 0.35 -15.65 -13.41
N ALA A 277 1.43 -15.10 -12.86
CA ALA A 277 1.36 -13.93 -11.99
C ALA A 277 0.88 -12.66 -12.72
N LEU A 278 1.38 -12.41 -13.94
CA LEU A 278 0.97 -11.26 -14.76
C LEU A 278 -0.47 -11.41 -15.28
N GLN A 279 -0.91 -12.63 -15.60
CA GLN A 279 -2.31 -12.91 -15.94
C GLN A 279 -3.25 -12.62 -14.77
N ASP A 280 -2.84 -12.94 -13.53
CA ASP A 280 -3.63 -12.57 -12.35
C ASP A 280 -3.65 -11.05 -12.14
N ALA A 281 -2.57 -10.33 -12.45
CA ALA A 281 -2.54 -8.87 -12.41
C ALA A 281 -3.50 -8.24 -13.43
N PHE A 282 -3.56 -8.78 -14.65
CA PHE A 282 -4.54 -8.38 -15.66
C PHE A 282 -5.98 -8.58 -15.18
N LYS A 283 -6.29 -9.76 -14.62
CA LYS A 283 -7.63 -10.04 -14.07
C LYS A 283 -8.03 -9.08 -12.93
N ASN A 284 -7.07 -8.60 -12.16
CA ASN A 284 -7.30 -7.64 -11.08
C ASN A 284 -7.38 -6.19 -11.55
N GLY A 285 -7.23 -5.92 -12.86
CA GLY A 285 -7.27 -4.58 -13.42
C GLY A 285 -5.98 -3.78 -13.25
N VAL A 286 -4.85 -4.43 -12.93
CA VAL A 286 -3.53 -3.77 -12.84
C VAL A 286 -2.92 -3.54 -14.23
N ILE A 287 -3.06 -4.53 -15.12
CA ILE A 287 -2.51 -4.50 -16.48
C ILE A 287 -3.61 -4.12 -17.46
N LEU A 288 -3.30 -3.26 -18.42
CA LEU A 288 -4.22 -2.85 -19.47
C LEU A 288 -4.42 -3.96 -20.52
N GLY A 289 -5.63 -4.09 -21.03
CA GLY A 289 -5.94 -4.93 -22.20
C GLY A 289 -5.88 -4.12 -23.49
N ASN A 290 -5.46 -4.75 -24.59
CA ASN A 290 -5.61 -4.15 -25.91
C ASN A 290 -7.08 -4.19 -26.39
N SER A 291 -7.34 -3.78 -27.64
CA SER A 291 -8.68 -3.79 -28.24
C SER A 291 -9.39 -5.14 -28.23
N ASP A 292 -8.62 -6.24 -28.23
CA ASP A 292 -9.12 -7.61 -28.21
C ASP A 292 -9.17 -8.20 -26.79
N ASN A 293 -9.01 -7.36 -25.77
CA ASN A 293 -8.93 -7.74 -24.36
C ASN A 293 -7.78 -8.72 -24.05
N VAL A 294 -6.70 -8.66 -24.83
CA VAL A 294 -5.46 -9.40 -24.57
C VAL A 294 -4.58 -8.56 -23.64
N PRO A 295 -4.02 -9.14 -22.56
CA PRO A 295 -3.18 -8.41 -21.62
C PRO A 295 -1.94 -7.82 -22.28
N MET A 296 -1.67 -6.55 -22.02
CA MET A 296 -0.51 -5.83 -22.53
C MET A 296 0.69 -6.00 -21.61
N PHE A 297 1.27 -7.20 -21.61
CA PHE A 297 2.59 -7.46 -21.04
C PHE A 297 3.47 -8.26 -21.99
N GLN A 298 4.78 -8.22 -21.77
CA GLN A 298 5.77 -8.99 -22.50
C GLN A 298 6.78 -9.56 -21.51
N ILE A 299 7.11 -10.84 -21.66
CA ILE A 299 8.22 -11.49 -20.95
C ILE A 299 9.31 -11.78 -21.99
N THR A 300 10.51 -11.29 -21.74
CA THR A 300 11.70 -11.57 -22.55
C THR A 300 12.68 -12.38 -21.73
N TYR A 301 13.25 -13.43 -22.30
CA TYR A 301 14.20 -14.28 -21.59
C TYR A 301 15.34 -14.77 -22.49
N ASN A 302 16.48 -15.02 -21.87
CA ASN A 302 17.62 -15.66 -22.51
C ASN A 302 17.42 -17.18 -22.57
N THR A 303 17.71 -17.77 -23.73
CA THR A 303 17.92 -19.22 -23.88
C THR A 303 19.20 -19.64 -23.16
N LEU A 304 19.34 -20.94 -22.85
CA LEU A 304 20.43 -21.48 -22.05
C LEU A 304 21.83 -21.10 -22.56
N ASP A 305 22.00 -21.05 -23.89
CA ASP A 305 23.23 -20.69 -24.58
C ASP A 305 23.63 -19.21 -24.39
N LYS A 306 22.64 -18.35 -24.09
CA LYS A 306 22.84 -16.91 -23.84
C LYS A 306 23.07 -16.58 -22.37
N ILE A 307 22.95 -17.54 -21.46
CA ILE A 307 23.23 -17.32 -20.04
C ILE A 307 24.72 -17.51 -19.78
N HIS A 308 25.30 -16.56 -19.04
CA HIS A 308 26.72 -16.55 -18.72
C HIS A 308 27.14 -17.82 -17.97
N ILE A 309 28.29 -18.39 -18.33
CA ILE A 309 28.73 -19.69 -17.79
C ILE A 309 28.95 -19.67 -16.27
N GLU A 310 29.36 -18.55 -15.70
CA GLU A 310 29.54 -18.41 -14.25
C GLU A 310 28.21 -18.45 -13.49
N ASP A 311 27.17 -17.74 -13.97
CA ASP A 311 25.82 -17.84 -13.40
C ASP A 311 25.31 -19.29 -13.45
N ARG A 312 25.58 -20.01 -14.56
CA ARG A 312 25.21 -21.43 -14.70
C ARG A 312 25.93 -22.33 -13.70
N LYS A 313 27.22 -22.12 -13.46
CA LYS A 313 28.01 -22.86 -12.46
C LYS A 313 27.47 -22.62 -11.05
N GLU A 314 27.09 -21.37 -10.76
CA GLU A 314 26.47 -20.96 -9.49
C GLU A 314 24.99 -21.34 -9.38
N ARG A 315 24.41 -21.94 -10.44
CA ARG A 315 22.98 -22.30 -10.55
C ARG A 315 22.05 -21.10 -10.37
N LYS A 316 22.53 -19.92 -10.75
CA LYS A 316 21.78 -18.67 -10.78
C LYS A 316 21.15 -18.49 -12.15
N LEU A 317 19.83 -18.40 -12.22
CA LEU A 317 19.12 -18.11 -13.47
C LEU A 317 19.01 -16.60 -13.65
N THR A 318 19.58 -16.06 -14.74
CA THR A 318 19.58 -14.63 -15.08
C THR A 318 18.97 -14.39 -16.47
N GLY A 319 18.68 -13.12 -16.77
CA GLY A 319 18.24 -12.72 -18.11
C GLY A 319 16.75 -12.98 -18.40
N ILE A 320 15.90 -12.99 -17.37
CA ILE A 320 14.44 -12.91 -17.53
C ILE A 320 14.00 -11.51 -17.15
N GLU A 321 13.27 -10.85 -18.05
CA GLU A 321 12.72 -9.52 -17.89
C GLU A 321 11.24 -9.52 -18.25
N PHE A 322 10.46 -8.63 -17.65
CA PHE A 322 9.08 -8.40 -18.05
C PHE A 322 8.76 -6.90 -18.11
N LYS A 323 7.82 -6.53 -18.97
CA LYS A 323 7.26 -5.18 -19.08
C LYS A 323 5.74 -5.28 -19.23
N TYR A 324 5.01 -4.30 -18.73
CA TYR A 324 3.56 -4.24 -18.84
C TYR A 324 3.08 -2.80 -18.95
N VAL A 325 1.86 -2.62 -19.46
CA VAL A 325 1.18 -1.32 -19.49
C VAL A 325 0.21 -1.27 -18.32
N GLU A 326 0.39 -0.29 -17.42
CA GLU A 326 -0.50 -0.07 -16.27
C GLU A 326 -1.90 0.36 -16.72
N ALA A 327 -2.93 -0.23 -16.12
CA ALA A 327 -4.31 0.24 -16.21
C ALA A 327 -4.56 1.27 -15.09
N GLY A 328 -4.43 2.56 -15.43
CA GLY A 328 -4.70 3.66 -14.51
C GLY A 328 -6.20 3.95 -14.31
N ALA A 329 -6.53 4.66 -13.23
CA ALA A 329 -7.90 5.10 -12.95
C ALA A 329 -8.22 6.49 -13.55
N VAL A 330 -9.47 6.66 -14.00
CA VAL A 330 -9.96 7.98 -14.46
C VAL A 330 -10.31 8.86 -13.26
N HIS A 331 -9.64 10.00 -13.15
CA HIS A 331 -9.81 10.93 -12.03
C HIS A 331 -10.52 12.24 -12.42
N GLU A 332 -10.61 12.56 -13.71
CA GLU A 332 -11.28 13.76 -14.23
C GLU A 332 -11.92 13.44 -15.59
N VAL A 333 -13.05 14.09 -15.89
CA VAL A 333 -13.81 13.91 -17.13
C VAL A 333 -14.20 15.28 -17.69
N TYR A 334 -13.92 15.50 -18.97
CA TYR A 334 -14.29 16.71 -19.71
C TYR A 334 -15.34 16.34 -20.77
N VAL A 335 -16.53 16.92 -20.70
CA VAL A 335 -17.63 16.65 -21.64
C VAL A 335 -18.11 17.95 -22.28
N THR A 336 -18.16 17.98 -23.61
CA THR A 336 -18.73 19.10 -24.40
C THR A 336 -20.00 18.65 -25.10
N GLY A 337 -21.09 19.41 -24.98
CA GLY A 337 -22.35 19.16 -25.68
C GLY A 337 -22.66 20.27 -26.70
N SER A 338 -23.43 19.94 -27.74
CA SER A 338 -24.03 20.91 -28.66
C SER A 338 -25.52 20.61 -28.83
N VAL A 339 -26.32 21.66 -29.07
CA VAL A 339 -27.76 21.54 -29.31
C VAL A 339 -28.02 21.86 -30.77
N VAL A 340 -28.69 20.95 -31.47
CA VAL A 340 -29.16 21.17 -32.84
C VAL A 340 -30.67 21.25 -32.79
N LEU A 341 -31.25 22.35 -33.26
CA LEU A 341 -32.69 22.48 -33.45
C LEU A 341 -33.04 21.84 -34.78
N ASN A 342 -33.89 20.81 -34.76
CA ASN A 342 -34.53 20.31 -35.96
C ASN A 342 -35.76 21.21 -36.23
N LEU A 343 -35.65 22.10 -37.21
CA LEU A 343 -36.73 23.01 -37.64
C LEU A 343 -37.62 22.37 -38.70
#